data_AF-A0A969E3R8-F1
#
_entry.id   AF-A0A969E3R8-F1
#
_cell.length_a   1.000
_cell.length_b   1.000
_cell.length_c   1.000
_cell.angle_alpha   90.00
_cell.angle_beta   90.00
_cell.angle_gamma   90.00
#
_symmetry.space_group_name_H-M   'P 1'
#
loop_
_entity.id
_entity.type
_entity.pdbx_description
1 polymer ?
#
loop_
_entity_poly.entity_id
_entity_poly.type
_entity_poly.pdbx_seq_one_letter_code
_entity_poly.pdbx_strand_id
1 'polypeptide(L)'
;MPNNNTLYEIGSITKTFTGLLLAQAVFEKKIDLMADIRQYLPEKYPNLTFEEHPILIQHLANHTAGLTSFPYEDIAAKPNFDAQNPYKHYTSDHALAHLHTVKLERKPGEKAEYSNFATGLMGIILEKYTA
;
A
#
# COMPACT_ATOMS: atom_id res chain seq x y z
N MET A 1 27.21 24.39 -1.65
CA MET A 1 26.88 23.29 -2.58
C MET A 1 26.70 22.01 -1.77
N PRO A 2 25.86 21.06 -2.22
CA PRO A 2 25.74 19.75 -1.57
C PRO A 2 27.06 18.97 -1.55
N ASN A 3 27.17 18.03 -0.62
CA ASN A 3 28.33 17.13 -0.42
C ASN A 3 27.87 15.69 -0.20
N ASN A 4 28.81 14.76 0.02
CA ASN A 4 28.52 13.33 0.20
C ASN A 4 27.64 12.99 1.42
N ASN A 5 27.42 13.93 2.34
CA ASN A 5 26.57 13.77 3.53
C ASN A 5 25.22 14.51 3.40
N THR A 6 24.93 15.12 2.25
CA THR A 6 23.67 15.84 2.04
C THR A 6 22.52 14.83 1.99
N LEU A 7 21.50 15.06 2.81
CA LEU A 7 20.30 14.23 2.85
C LEU A 7 19.30 14.67 1.79
N TYR A 8 18.65 13.70 1.16
CA TYR A 8 17.61 13.91 0.15
C TYR A 8 16.41 13.03 0.46
N GLU A 9 15.22 13.54 0.17
CA GLU A 9 14.03 12.69 0.09
C GLU A 9 14.18 11.76 -1.12
N ILE A 10 14.17 10.45 -0.87
CA ILE A 10 14.40 9.45 -1.92
C ILE A 10 13.12 9.08 -2.69
N GLY A 11 11.97 9.61 -2.25
CA GLY A 11 10.67 9.39 -2.88
C GLY A 11 10.39 7.91 -3.17
N SER A 12 10.08 7.60 -4.42
CA SER A 12 9.70 6.24 -4.83
C SER A 12 10.81 5.20 -4.75
N ILE A 13 12.08 5.56 -4.51
CA ILE A 13 13.14 4.59 -4.19
C ILE A 13 12.79 3.80 -2.92
N THR A 14 12.02 4.40 -1.99
CA THR A 14 11.48 3.71 -0.81
C THR A 14 10.78 2.38 -1.15
N LYS A 15 10.11 2.28 -2.31
CA LYS A 15 9.39 1.06 -2.72
C LYS A 15 10.31 -0.14 -2.88
N THR A 16 11.56 0.09 -3.32
CA THR A 16 12.57 -0.99 -3.43
C THR A 16 12.88 -1.58 -2.06
N PHE A 17 13.02 -0.73 -1.03
CA PHE A 17 13.26 -1.19 0.34
C PHE A 17 12.03 -1.89 0.94
N THR A 18 10.82 -1.35 0.73
CA THR A 18 9.59 -2.03 1.17
C THR A 18 9.40 -3.39 0.48
N GLY A 19 9.72 -3.49 -0.82
CA GLY A 19 9.69 -4.75 -1.55
C GLY A 19 10.73 -5.75 -1.05
N LEU A 20 11.92 -5.29 -0.65
CA LEU A 20 12.94 -6.13 -0.01
C LEU A 20 12.45 -6.69 1.33
N LEU A 21 11.81 -5.87 2.17
CA LEU A 21 11.22 -6.32 3.42
C LEU A 21 10.10 -7.35 3.19
N LEU A 22 9.28 -7.17 2.16
CA LEU A 22 8.30 -8.18 1.76
C LEU A 22 8.97 -9.48 1.33
N ALA A 23 10.00 -9.42 0.48
CA ALA A 23 10.72 -10.61 0.03
C ALA A 23 11.33 -11.37 1.21
N GLN A 24 11.88 -10.66 2.21
CA GLN A 24 12.37 -11.25 3.43
C GLN A 24 11.25 -11.90 4.25
N ALA A 25 10.11 -11.21 4.46
CA ALA A 25 8.97 -11.77 5.19
C ALA A 25 8.41 -13.04 4.54
N VAL A 26 8.40 -13.09 3.19
CA VAL A 26 8.02 -14.28 2.42
C VAL A 26 9.03 -15.41 2.59
N PHE A 27 10.33 -15.10 2.52
CA PHE A 27 11.39 -16.09 2.74
C PHE A 27 11.33 -16.70 4.15
N GLU A 28 11.03 -15.87 5.16
CA GLU A 28 10.83 -16.28 6.56
C GLU A 28 9.47 -16.95 6.81
N LYS A 29 8.64 -17.12 5.76
CA LYS A 29 7.28 -17.70 5.82
C LYS A 29 6.31 -16.96 6.75
N LYS A 30 6.58 -15.68 7.05
CA LYS A 30 5.69 -14.82 7.85
C LYS A 30 4.52 -14.29 7.01
N ILE A 31 4.74 -14.13 5.70
CA ILE A 31 3.74 -13.70 4.73
C ILE A 31 3.76 -14.67 3.55
N ASP A 32 2.59 -15.09 3.06
CA ASP A 32 2.46 -15.81 1.80
C ASP A 32 2.19 -14.81 0.68
N LEU A 33 3.05 -14.84 -0.35
CA LEU A 33 2.98 -13.93 -1.49
C LEU A 33 1.70 -14.13 -2.33
N MET A 34 1.12 -15.33 -2.29
CA MET A 34 -0.11 -15.71 -3.00
C MET A 34 -1.36 -15.63 -2.11
N ALA A 35 -1.21 -15.26 -0.84
CA ALA A 35 -2.36 -15.12 0.04
C ALA A 35 -3.14 -13.83 -0.24
N ASP A 36 -4.43 -13.91 0.06
CA ASP A 36 -5.36 -12.79 0.05
C ASP A 36 -4.95 -11.75 1.10
N ILE A 37 -4.83 -10.48 0.70
CA ILE A 37 -4.42 -9.40 1.60
C ILE A 37 -5.35 -9.29 2.81
N ARG A 38 -6.63 -9.68 2.68
CA ARG A 38 -7.64 -9.61 3.75
C ARG A 38 -7.28 -10.47 4.96
N GLN A 39 -6.44 -11.49 4.78
CA GLN A 39 -5.91 -12.31 5.89
C GLN A 39 -4.94 -11.53 6.78
N TYR A 40 -4.32 -10.48 6.24
CA TYR A 40 -3.31 -9.68 6.92
C TYR A 40 -3.85 -8.37 7.49
N LEU A 41 -5.10 -8.01 7.19
CA LEU A 41 -5.73 -6.77 7.63
C LEU A 41 -6.44 -6.94 8.99
N PRO A 42 -6.55 -5.87 9.79
CA PRO A 42 -7.14 -5.95 11.13
C PRO A 42 -8.67 -6.06 11.13
N GLU A 43 -9.34 -5.62 10.06
CA GLU A 43 -10.80 -5.58 9.92
C GLU A 43 -11.29 -6.44 8.75
N LYS A 44 -12.62 -6.54 8.60
CA LYS A 44 -13.24 -7.23 7.46
C LYS A 44 -13.40 -6.28 6.29
N TYR A 45 -12.81 -6.65 5.15
CA TYR A 45 -12.89 -5.89 3.90
C TYR A 45 -13.48 -6.74 2.76
N PRO A 46 -14.80 -7.03 2.79
CA PRO A 46 -15.43 -7.89 1.78
C PRO A 46 -15.36 -7.29 0.37
N ASN A 47 -15.18 -5.98 0.25
CA ASN A 47 -15.07 -5.24 -1.00
C ASN A 47 -13.73 -5.39 -1.74
N LEU A 48 -12.69 -5.96 -1.11
CA LEU A 48 -11.35 -6.13 -1.72
C LEU A 48 -11.25 -7.40 -2.58
N THR A 49 -12.27 -7.65 -3.40
CA THR A 49 -12.36 -8.75 -4.36
C THR A 49 -13.16 -8.31 -5.58
N PHE A 50 -12.84 -8.85 -6.75
CA PHE A 50 -13.57 -8.63 -7.99
C PHE A 50 -14.04 -9.98 -8.54
N GLU A 51 -15.35 -10.24 -8.56
CA GLU A 51 -15.91 -11.53 -9.04
C GLU A 51 -15.20 -12.74 -8.41
N GLU A 52 -15.10 -12.78 -7.09
CA GLU A 52 -14.36 -13.82 -6.32
C GLU A 52 -12.84 -13.87 -6.54
N HIS A 53 -12.24 -12.90 -7.25
CA HIS A 53 -10.79 -12.76 -7.38
C HIS A 53 -10.25 -11.74 -6.36
N PRO A 54 -9.64 -12.18 -5.26
CA PRO A 54 -9.11 -11.29 -4.24
C PRO A 54 -7.86 -10.55 -4.71
N ILE A 55 -7.54 -9.45 -4.01
CA ILE A 55 -6.21 -8.85 -4.09
C ILE A 55 -5.23 -9.76 -3.33
N LEU A 56 -4.18 -10.22 -3.99
CA LEU A 56 -3.10 -11.00 -3.39
C LEU A 56 -1.95 -10.09 -2.95
N ILE A 57 -1.12 -10.55 -2.02
CA ILE A 57 0.04 -9.80 -1.53
C ILE A 57 0.96 -9.36 -2.69
N GLN A 58 1.25 -10.24 -3.65
CA GLN A 58 2.04 -9.87 -4.84
C GLN A 58 1.47 -8.70 -5.65
N HIS A 59 0.14 -8.53 -5.67
CA HIS A 59 -0.49 -7.49 -6.45
C HIS A 59 -0.17 -6.09 -5.92
N LEU A 60 0.10 -5.97 -4.62
CA LEU A 60 0.57 -4.72 -4.00
C LEU A 60 1.98 -4.37 -4.46
N ALA A 61 2.87 -5.38 -4.50
CA ALA A 61 4.28 -5.20 -4.83
C ALA A 61 4.53 -4.91 -6.31
N ASN A 62 3.73 -5.47 -7.21
CA ASN A 62 3.90 -5.33 -8.66
C ASN A 62 2.93 -4.33 -9.31
N HIS A 63 2.19 -3.55 -8.50
CA HIS A 63 1.23 -2.55 -8.95
C HIS A 63 0.06 -3.11 -9.79
N THR A 64 -0.38 -4.35 -9.55
CA THR A 64 -1.53 -4.96 -10.26
C THR A 64 -2.77 -5.12 -9.40
N ALA A 65 -2.79 -4.53 -8.19
CA ALA A 65 -3.91 -4.66 -7.24
C ALA A 65 -5.23 -4.03 -7.70
N GLY A 66 -5.22 -3.13 -8.69
CA GLY A 66 -6.40 -2.37 -9.08
C GLY A 66 -6.76 -1.24 -8.10
N LEU A 67 -5.85 -0.90 -7.17
CA LEU A 67 -6.01 0.19 -6.22
C LEU A 67 -5.66 1.54 -6.85
N THR A 68 -6.30 2.62 -6.38
CA THR A 68 -6.01 3.98 -6.83
C THR A 68 -4.54 4.34 -6.63
N SER A 69 -4.02 5.25 -7.46
CA SER A 69 -2.63 5.65 -7.36
C SER A 69 -2.32 6.34 -6.03
N PHE A 70 -3.21 7.25 -5.64
CA PHE A 70 -3.14 8.08 -4.47
C PHE A 70 -4.56 8.50 -4.08
N PRO A 71 -5.02 8.30 -2.84
CA PRO A 71 -6.38 8.64 -2.44
C PRO A 71 -6.49 10.14 -2.13
N TYR A 72 -6.19 10.99 -3.13
CA TYR A 72 -6.06 12.44 -2.97
C TYR A 72 -7.32 13.05 -2.34
N GLU A 73 -8.50 12.68 -2.81
CA GLU A 73 -9.77 13.23 -2.31
C GLU A 73 -10.01 12.88 -0.84
N ASP A 74 -9.71 11.64 -0.42
CA ASP A 74 -9.79 11.23 0.98
C ASP A 74 -8.79 11.99 1.85
N ILE A 75 -7.57 12.20 1.35
CA ILE A 75 -6.51 12.94 2.03
C ILE A 75 -6.85 14.43 2.17
N ALA A 76 -7.31 15.04 1.08
CA ALA A 76 -7.69 16.45 1.02
C ALA A 76 -8.91 16.76 1.88
N ALA A 77 -9.75 15.78 2.16
CA ALA A 77 -10.89 15.89 3.07
C ALA A 77 -10.49 15.83 4.57
N LYS A 78 -9.24 15.47 4.91
CA LYS A 78 -8.82 15.37 6.32
C LYS A 78 -8.60 16.76 6.95
N PRO A 79 -8.91 16.93 8.25
CA PRO A 79 -8.53 18.12 8.98
C PRO A 79 -7.02 18.36 8.90
N ASN A 80 -6.61 19.63 8.79
CA ASN A 80 -5.20 20.04 8.65
C ASN A 80 -4.49 19.56 7.37
N PHE A 81 -5.23 19.29 6.28
CA PHE A 81 -4.63 19.01 4.98
C PHE A 81 -3.60 20.09 4.58
N ASP A 82 -2.40 19.64 4.20
CA ASP A 82 -1.30 20.48 3.73
C ASP A 82 -1.00 20.10 2.27
N ALA A 83 -1.36 20.98 1.34
CA ALA A 83 -1.13 20.73 -0.08
C ALA A 83 0.36 20.59 -0.46
N GLN A 84 1.27 21.15 0.35
CA GLN A 84 2.72 21.03 0.15
C GLN A 84 3.26 19.73 0.78
N ASN A 85 2.56 19.16 1.75
CA ASN A 85 2.87 17.84 2.30
C ASN A 85 1.59 17.03 2.59
N PRO A 86 0.97 16.45 1.54
CA PRO A 86 -0.32 15.76 1.66
C PRO A 86 -0.33 14.60 2.67
N TYR A 87 0.82 13.97 2.90
CA TYR A 87 0.95 12.83 3.81
C TYR A 87 1.19 13.22 5.27
N LYS A 88 1.47 14.50 5.58
CA LYS A 88 1.88 14.98 6.91
C LYS A 88 0.99 14.52 8.06
N HIS A 89 -0.31 14.43 7.80
CA HIS A 89 -1.32 14.02 8.77
C HIS A 89 -2.08 12.76 8.33
N TYR A 90 -1.57 12.05 7.33
CA TYR A 90 -2.17 10.81 6.84
C TYR A 90 -1.56 9.60 7.57
N THR A 91 -2.39 8.88 8.33
CA THR A 91 -1.95 7.77 9.19
C THR A 91 -2.35 6.42 8.58
N SER A 92 -1.81 5.33 9.14
CA SER A 92 -2.24 3.97 8.81
C SER A 92 -3.74 3.77 9.02
N ASP A 93 -4.32 4.36 10.07
CA ASP A 93 -5.77 4.31 10.33
C ASP A 93 -6.59 5.00 9.23
N HIS A 94 -6.10 6.13 8.70
CA HIS A 94 -6.76 6.77 7.56
C HIS A 94 -6.73 5.88 6.31
N ALA A 95 -5.59 5.23 6.04
CA ALA A 95 -5.47 4.30 4.92
C ALA A 95 -6.39 3.07 5.08
N LEU A 96 -6.43 2.48 6.28
CA LEU A 96 -7.30 1.34 6.62
C LEU A 96 -8.78 1.72 6.56
N ALA A 97 -9.16 2.93 6.94
CA ALA A 97 -10.51 3.45 6.78
C ALA A 97 -10.85 3.66 5.28
N HIS A 98 -9.92 4.21 4.50
CA HIS A 98 -10.11 4.41 3.07
C HIS A 98 -10.35 3.10 2.31
N LEU A 99 -9.75 1.99 2.74
CA LEU A 99 -9.97 0.66 2.13
C LEU A 99 -11.45 0.24 2.09
N HIS A 100 -12.28 0.67 3.04
CA HIS A 100 -13.72 0.38 3.02
C HIS A 100 -14.46 1.05 1.87
N THR A 101 -13.88 2.09 1.28
CA THR A 101 -14.46 2.85 0.15
C THR A 101 -14.00 2.34 -1.22
N VAL A 102 -13.01 1.45 -1.25
CA VAL A 102 -12.43 0.93 -2.49
C VAL A 102 -13.47 0.10 -3.25
N LYS A 103 -13.60 0.39 -4.54
CA LYS A 103 -14.32 -0.44 -5.51
C LYS A 103 -13.33 -0.86 -6.60
N LEU A 104 -13.19 -2.18 -6.79
CA LEU A 104 -12.38 -2.71 -7.88
C LEU A 104 -13.20 -2.68 -9.17
N GLU A 105 -12.64 -2.05 -10.21
CA GLU A 105 -13.27 -1.95 -11.53
C GLU A 105 -12.79 -3.04 -12.50
N ARG A 106 -11.85 -3.89 -12.07
CA ARG A 106 -11.26 -4.99 -12.85
C ARG A 106 -10.65 -6.04 -11.94
N LYS A 107 -10.28 -7.18 -12.53
CA LYS A 107 -9.63 -8.28 -11.83
C LYS A 107 -8.22 -7.89 -11.37
N PRO A 108 -7.86 -8.07 -10.08
CA PRO A 108 -6.48 -7.94 -9.62
C PRO A 108 -5.54 -8.87 -10.39
N GLY A 109 -4.34 -8.38 -10.73
CA GLY A 109 -3.36 -9.10 -11.54
C GLY A 109 -3.47 -8.86 -13.06
N GLU A 110 -4.59 -8.32 -13.55
CA GLU A 110 -4.84 -8.19 -15.00
C GLU A 110 -4.04 -7.04 -15.64
N LYS A 111 -3.89 -5.92 -14.92
CA LYS A 111 -3.24 -4.71 -15.44
C LYS A 111 -2.42 -4.01 -14.38
N ALA A 112 -1.18 -3.68 -14.73
CA ALA A 112 -0.29 -2.87 -13.91
C ALA A 112 -0.68 -1.38 -13.99
N GLU A 113 -0.94 -0.77 -12.83
CA GLU A 113 -1.19 0.66 -12.66
C GLU A 113 -0.49 1.15 -11.40
N TYR A 114 0.42 2.11 -11.58
CA TYR A 114 1.29 2.60 -10.51
C TYR A 114 0.48 3.11 -9.32
N SER A 115 0.73 2.55 -8.14
CA SER A 115 -0.01 2.89 -6.93
C SER A 115 0.90 3.08 -5.72
N ASN A 116 0.96 4.33 -5.24
CA ASN A 116 1.56 4.67 -3.96
C ASN A 116 0.74 4.09 -2.81
N PHE A 117 -0.60 4.09 -2.95
CA PHE A 117 -1.49 3.52 -1.95
C PHE A 117 -1.25 2.02 -1.74
N ALA A 118 -1.05 1.26 -2.82
CA ALA A 118 -0.73 -0.17 -2.73
C ALA A 118 0.60 -0.41 -2.00
N THR A 119 1.63 0.38 -2.27
CA THR A 119 2.91 0.27 -1.53
C THR A 119 2.78 0.72 -0.08
N GLY A 120 2.01 1.77 0.21
CA GLY A 120 1.73 2.20 1.58
C GLY A 120 1.01 1.11 2.39
N LEU A 121 0.01 0.47 1.79
CA LEU A 121 -0.69 -0.67 2.38
C LEU A 121 0.24 -1.86 2.63
N MET A 122 1.15 -2.15 1.71
CA MET A 122 2.19 -3.16 1.92
C MET A 122 3.07 -2.84 3.14
N GLY A 123 3.43 -1.56 3.34
CA GLY A 123 4.12 -1.11 4.55
C GLY A 123 3.33 -1.37 5.84
N ILE A 124 2.04 -1.03 5.85
CA ILE A 124 1.14 -1.27 7.00
C ILE A 124 1.04 -2.77 7.32
N ILE A 125 0.94 -3.61 6.30
CA ILE A 125 0.95 -5.08 6.49
C ILE A 125 2.28 -5.51 7.10
N LEU A 126 3.42 -5.08 6.54
CA LEU A 126 4.74 -5.48 7.03
C LEU A 126 4.98 -5.07 8.48
N GLU A 127 4.53 -3.87 8.90
CA GLU A 127 4.64 -3.40 10.28
C GLU A 127 4.09 -4.43 11.29
N LYS A 128 2.97 -5.08 10.96
CA LYS A 128 2.32 -6.05 11.85
C LYS A 128 2.98 -7.43 11.86
N TYR A 129 3.65 -7.82 10.79
CA TYR A 129 4.15 -9.19 10.62
C TYR A 129 5.67 -9.31 10.52
N THR A 130 6.41 -8.20 10.62
CA THR A 130 7.89 -8.21 10.62
C THR A 130 8.52 -7.57 11.85
N ALA A 131 7.72 -6.94 12.72
CA ALA A 131 8.15 -6.43 14.03
C ALA A 131 8.32 -7.54 15.07
#